data_AF-A0A354YXU4-F1
#
_entry.id   AF-A0A354YXU4-F1
#
_cell.length_a   1.000
_cell.length_b   1.000
_cell.length_c   1.000
_cell.angle_alpha   90.00
_cell.angle_beta   90.00
_cell.angle_gamma   90.00
#
_symmetry.space_group_name_H-M   'P 1'
#
loop_
_entity.id
_entity.type
_entity.pdbx_description
1 polymer ?
#
loop_
_entity_poly.entity_id
_entity_poly.type
_entity_poly.pdbx_seq_one_letter_code
_entity_poly.pdbx_strand_id
1 'polypeptide(L)'
;RIGDLARAVLENSGKDVEMSIIGLRPGEKMYEELMSEEESARALETDKIFLILPYDYDRRQYQERYANTRLPEIGTYSSTGAGLMRLADIKAMLRNSAAEL
;
A
#
# COMPACT_ATOMS: atom_id res chain seq x y z
N ARG A 1 3.95 -7.15 -8.16
CA ARG A 1 4.59 -6.10 -9.01
C ARG A 1 3.59 -5.64 -10.08
N ILE A 2 3.80 -4.52 -10.77
CA ILE A 2 2.86 -4.05 -11.81
C ILE A 2 2.65 -5.06 -12.95
N GLY A 3 3.70 -5.79 -13.34
CA GLY A 3 3.59 -6.86 -14.34
C GLY A 3 2.69 -8.02 -13.90
N ASP A 4 2.63 -8.34 -12.61
CA ASP A 4 1.73 -9.38 -12.10
C ASP A 4 0.27 -8.92 -12.16
N LEU A 5 0.01 -7.64 -11.91
CA LEU A 5 -1.31 -7.05 -12.08
C LEU A 5 -1.74 -7.08 -13.55
N ALA A 6 -0.87 -6.66 -14.47
CA ALA A 6 -1.14 -6.72 -15.90
C ALA A 6 -1.45 -8.16 -16.37
N ARG A 7 -0.65 -9.14 -15.93
CA ARG A 7 -0.89 -10.56 -16.21
C ARG A 7 -2.22 -11.04 -15.63
N ALA A 8 -2.54 -10.67 -14.39
CA ALA A 8 -3.80 -11.05 -13.75
C ALA A 8 -5.02 -10.53 -14.51
N VAL A 9 -4.98 -9.27 -14.96
CA VAL A 9 -6.03 -8.67 -15.79
C VAL A 9 -6.18 -9.40 -17.12
N LEU A 10 -5.07 -9.66 -17.82
CA LEU A 10 -5.06 -10.39 -19.09
C LEU A 10 -5.68 -11.77 -18.95
N GLU A 11 -5.19 -12.58 -18.00
CA GLU A 11 -5.68 -13.94 -17.77
C GLU A 11 -7.16 -13.97 -17.34
N ASN A 12 -7.60 -13.02 -16.51
CA ASN A 12 -9.01 -12.93 -16.11
C ASN A 12 -9.93 -12.46 -17.25
N SER A 13 -9.40 -11.73 -18.23
CA SER A 13 -10.18 -11.26 -19.37
C SER A 13 -10.53 -12.36 -20.37
N GLY A 14 -9.77 -13.47 -20.38
CA GLY A 14 -9.90 -14.55 -21.37
C GLY A 14 -9.57 -14.13 -22.81
N LYS A 15 -8.98 -12.95 -23.01
CA LYS A 15 -8.60 -12.43 -24.32
C LYS A 15 -7.13 -12.70 -24.60
N ASP A 16 -6.83 -12.91 -25.88
CA ASP A 16 -5.46 -12.97 -26.37
C ASP A 16 -5.02 -11.54 -26.75
N VAL A 17 -4.17 -10.94 -25.92
CA VAL A 17 -3.68 -9.56 -26.07
C VAL A 17 -2.18 -9.55 -25.80
N GLU A 18 -1.42 -8.88 -26.67
CA GLU A 18 0.01 -8.72 -26.53
C GLU A 18 0.37 -7.77 -25.36
N MET A 19 1.41 -8.14 -24.59
CA MET A 19 1.98 -7.29 -23.53
C MET A 19 3.31 -6.71 -23.99
N SER A 20 3.44 -5.37 -23.96
CA SER A 20 4.66 -4.66 -24.29
C SER A 20 5.18 -3.84 -23.10
N ILE A 21 6.51 -3.73 -22.99
CA ILE A 21 7.18 -2.90 -21.98
C ILE A 21 7.68 -1.63 -22.66
N ILE A 22 7.06 -0.49 -22.35
CA ILE A 22 7.38 0.82 -22.96
C ILE A 22 8.40 1.64 -22.15
N GLY A 23 8.80 1.15 -20.98
CA GLY A 23 9.67 1.87 -20.05
C GLY A 23 8.92 2.80 -19.09
N LEU A 24 9.69 3.46 -18.22
CA LEU A 24 9.20 4.39 -17.21
C LEU A 24 8.82 5.72 -17.88
N ARG A 25 7.64 6.25 -17.59
CA ARG A 25 7.20 7.55 -18.11
C ARG A 25 7.77 8.69 -17.24
N PRO A 26 7.94 9.91 -17.81
CA PRO A 26 8.38 11.06 -17.02
C PRO A 26 7.47 11.30 -15.81
N GLY A 27 8.09 11.39 -14.62
CA GLY A 27 7.39 11.62 -13.36
C GLY A 27 6.89 10.37 -12.64
N GLU A 28 7.00 9.17 -13.23
CA GLU A 28 6.67 7.93 -12.53
C GLU A 28 7.77 7.54 -11.53
N LYS A 29 7.35 7.05 -10.37
CA LYS A 29 8.24 6.44 -9.38
C LYS A 29 8.25 4.92 -9.55
N MET A 30 9.36 4.29 -9.18
CA MET A 30 9.49 2.82 -9.18
C MET A 30 8.71 2.15 -8.04
N TYR A 31 8.44 2.90 -6.98
CA TYR A 31 7.66 2.48 -5.82
C TYR A 31 6.98 3.71 -5.22
N GLU A 32 5.98 3.47 -4.40
CA GLU A 32 5.24 4.53 -3.71
C GLU A 32 5.49 4.46 -2.21
N GLU A 33 5.38 5.61 -1.57
CA GLU A 33 5.55 5.78 -0.13
C GLU A 33 4.18 6.00 0.50
N LEU A 34 3.89 5.24 1.54
CA LEU A 34 2.69 5.41 2.36
C LEU A 34 2.92 6.44 3.47
N MET A 35 4.10 6.37 4.11
CA MET A 35 4.47 7.20 5.25
C MET A 35 5.99 7.34 5.28
N SER A 36 6.47 8.57 5.45
CA SER A 36 7.89 8.87 5.60
C SER A 36 8.41 8.51 7.00
N GLU A 37 9.74 8.43 7.14
CA GLU A 37 10.38 8.23 8.45
C GLU A 37 10.00 9.32 9.47
N GLU A 38 9.94 10.58 9.03
CA GLU A 38 9.52 11.71 9.86
C GLU A 38 8.09 11.52 10.38
N GLU A 39 7.16 11.17 9.48
CA GLU A 39 5.77 10.91 9.84
C GLU A 39 5.65 9.71 10.79
N SER A 40 6.43 8.66 10.56
CA SER A 40 6.45 7.46 11.43
C SER A 40 6.87 7.80 12.87
N ALA A 41 7.79 8.75 13.04
CA ALA A 41 8.29 9.17 14.35
C ALA A 41 7.21 9.87 15.19
N ARG A 42 6.18 10.43 14.56
CA ARG A 42 5.02 11.07 15.21
C ARG A 42 3.68 10.35 14.97
N ALA A 43 3.69 9.14 14.44
CA ALA A 43 2.47 8.39 14.18
C ALA A 43 2.06 7.48 15.36
N LEU A 44 0.79 7.08 15.34
CA LEU A 44 0.24 5.94 16.08
C LEU A 44 -0.24 4.89 15.06
N GLU A 45 -0.27 3.62 15.46
CA GLU A 45 -0.68 2.51 14.59
C GLU A 45 -1.76 1.66 15.27
N THR A 46 -2.72 1.22 14.47
CA THR A 46 -3.66 0.13 14.80
C THR A 46 -3.43 -1.04 13.84
N ASP A 47 -4.16 -2.14 14.01
CA ASP A 47 -4.06 -3.26 13.06
C ASP A 47 -4.48 -2.94 11.62
N LYS A 48 -5.09 -1.77 11.36
CA LYS A 48 -5.62 -1.42 10.04
C LYS A 48 -5.15 -0.08 9.48
N ILE A 49 -4.76 0.87 10.33
CA ILE A 49 -4.43 2.24 9.91
C ILE A 49 -3.28 2.82 10.73
N PHE A 50 -2.58 3.78 10.11
CA PHE A 50 -1.67 4.72 10.77
C PHE A 50 -2.39 6.06 11.01
N LEU A 51 -2.13 6.68 12.15
CA LEU A 51 -2.59 8.01 12.51
C LEU A 51 -1.38 8.92 12.63
N ILE A 52 -1.13 9.73 11.61
CA ILE A 52 -0.04 10.72 11.60
C ILE A 52 -0.50 11.94 12.42
N LEU A 53 0.12 12.18 13.57
CA LEU A 53 -0.25 13.28 14.47
C LEU A 53 0.33 14.61 13.97
N PRO A 54 -0.32 15.76 14.19
CA PRO A 54 0.25 17.05 13.79
C PRO A 54 1.61 17.34 14.47
N TYR A 55 2.36 18.29 13.92
CA TYR A 55 3.62 18.75 14.52
C TYR A 55 3.41 19.33 15.93
N ASP A 56 4.44 19.19 16.78
CA ASP A 56 4.52 19.73 18.15
C ASP A 56 3.59 19.10 19.21
N TYR A 57 3.01 17.93 18.93
CA TYR A 57 2.18 17.19 19.89
C TYR A 57 2.92 16.03 20.55
N ASP A 58 2.70 15.85 21.85
CA ASP A 58 3.18 14.68 22.59
C ASP A 58 2.34 13.44 22.24
N ARG A 59 2.97 12.43 21.63
CA ARG A 59 2.35 11.15 21.27
C ARG A 59 1.62 10.50 22.45
N ARG A 60 2.13 10.67 23.67
CA ARG A 60 1.54 10.06 24.88
C ARG A 60 0.12 10.55 25.15
N GLN A 61 -0.14 11.84 24.91
CA GLN A 61 -1.48 12.42 25.11
C GLN A 61 -2.51 11.82 24.14
N TYR A 62 -2.09 11.46 22.92
CA TYR A 62 -2.97 10.89 21.92
C TYR A 62 -3.17 9.39 22.05
N GLN A 63 -2.23 8.66 22.67
CA GLN A 63 -2.43 7.24 22.98
C GLN A 63 -3.62 7.03 23.93
N GLU A 64 -3.84 7.96 24.88
CA GLU A 64 -5.01 7.92 25.77
C GLU A 64 -6.32 8.19 25.02
N ARG A 65 -6.29 9.06 24.01
CA ARG A 65 -7.46 9.42 23.19
C ARG A 65 -7.81 8.35 22.17
N TYR A 66 -6.81 7.72 21.56
CA TYR A 66 -6.97 6.65 20.58
C TYR A 66 -6.61 5.31 21.23
N ALA A 67 -7.58 4.76 21.97
CA ALA A 67 -7.44 3.45 22.59
C ALA A 67 -7.10 2.37 21.55
N ASN A 68 -6.33 1.36 21.97
CA ASN A 68 -5.82 0.26 21.13
C ASN A 68 -4.82 0.69 20.03
N THR A 69 -4.10 1.79 20.25
CA THR A 69 -2.97 2.17 19.40
C THR A 69 -1.62 1.74 19.98
N ARG A 70 -0.68 1.48 19.09
CA ARG A 70 0.74 1.22 19.40
C ARG A 70 1.63 2.23 18.65
N LEU A 71 2.91 2.25 19.00
CA LEU A 71 3.89 3.00 18.22
C LEU A 71 4.31 2.14 17.00
N PRO A 72 4.26 2.68 15.77
CA PRO A 72 4.86 2.01 14.63
C PRO A 72 6.38 1.92 14.75
N GLU A 73 6.98 1.03 13.96
CA GLU A 73 8.41 1.03 13.73
C GLU A 73 8.82 2.35 13.04
N ILE A 74 9.96 2.92 13.45
CA ILE A 74 10.45 4.15 12.83
C ILE A 74 11.13 3.81 11.52
N GLY A 75 10.65 4.39 10.42
CA GLY A 75 11.20 4.18 9.09
C GLY A 75 10.23 4.59 7.99
N THR A 76 10.68 4.45 6.75
CA THR A 76 9.84 4.70 5.57
C THR A 76 8.99 3.47 5.25
N TYR A 77 7.68 3.66 5.19
CA TYR A 77 6.73 2.65 4.77
C TYR A 77 6.46 2.81 3.28
N SER A 78 6.81 1.81 2.47
CA SER A 78 6.70 1.87 1.01
C SER A 78 6.23 0.55 0.42
N SER A 79 5.82 0.59 -0.85
CA SER A 79 5.38 -0.61 -1.58
C SER A 79 6.51 -1.62 -1.84
N THR A 80 7.78 -1.23 -1.65
CA THR A 80 8.94 -2.14 -1.73
C THR A 80 9.25 -2.82 -0.39
N GLY A 81 8.93 -2.18 0.74
CA GLY A 81 9.08 -2.77 2.08
C GLY A 81 7.97 -3.77 2.43
N ALA A 82 6.85 -3.74 1.72
CA ALA A 82 5.71 -4.62 1.94
C ALA A 82 5.83 -5.97 1.19
N GLY A 83 5.24 -7.02 1.78
CA GLY A 83 5.08 -8.31 1.12
C GLY A 83 4.22 -8.20 -0.14
N LEU A 84 4.71 -8.72 -1.27
CA LEU A 84 3.97 -8.70 -2.53
C LEU A 84 2.85 -9.75 -2.54
N MET A 85 1.67 -9.36 -3.02
CA MET A 85 0.58 -10.30 -3.28
C MET A 85 0.99 -11.32 -4.35
N ARG A 86 0.56 -12.58 -4.17
CA ARG A 86 0.75 -13.61 -5.20
C ARG A 86 -0.21 -13.37 -6.35
N LEU A 87 0.17 -13.81 -7.55
CA LEU A 87 -0.68 -13.67 -8.75
C LEU A 87 -2.11 -14.20 -8.54
N ALA A 88 -2.26 -15.34 -7.86
CA ALA A 88 -3.56 -15.91 -7.56
C ALA A 88 -4.43 -15.00 -6.66
N ASP A 89 -3.82 -14.35 -5.67
CA ASP A 89 -4.51 -13.43 -4.76
C ASP A 89 -4.94 -12.16 -5.50
N ILE A 90 -4.11 -11.64 -6.41
CA ILE A 90 -4.45 -10.50 -7.29
C ILE A 90 -5.65 -10.86 -8.17
N LYS A 91 -5.63 -12.03 -8.82
CA LYS A 91 -6.74 -12.49 -9.67
C LYS A 91 -8.04 -12.64 -8.89
N ALA A 92 -7.99 -13.17 -7.66
CA ALA A 92 -9.15 -13.30 -6.79
C ALA A 92 -9.70 -11.93 -6.37
N MET A 93 -8.82 -11.01 -5.97
CA MET A 93 -9.20 -9.64 -5.61
C MET A 93 -9.94 -8.93 -6.75
N LEU A 94 -9.39 -8.97 -7.97
CA LEU A 94 -10.02 -8.36 -9.15
C LEU A 94 -11.42 -8.93 -9.45
N ARG A 95 -11.61 -10.24 -9.27
CA ARG A 95 -12.91 -10.89 -9.47
C ARG A 95 -13.94 -10.47 -8.41
N ASN A 96 -13.52 -10.38 -7.15
CA ASN A 96 -14.40 -10.00 -6.06
C ASN A 96 -14.85 -8.54 -6.20
N SER A 97 -13.95 -7.62 -6.59
CA SER A 97 -14.31 -6.22 -6.83
C SER A 97 -15.29 -6.04 -7.99
N ALA A 98 -15.25 -6.92 -9.00
CA ALA A 98 -16.22 -6.89 -10.10
C ALA A 98 -17.61 -7.43 -9.70
N ALA A 99 -17.71 -8.21 -8.63
CA ALA A 99 -18.97 -8.75 -8.13
C ALA A 99 -19.72 -7.80 -7.18
N GLU A 100 -19.06 -6.74 -6.71
CA GLU A 100 -19.63 -5.71 -5.84
C GLU A 100 -20.21 -4.50 -6.62
N LEU A 101 -20.15 -4.54 -7.96
CA LEU A 101 -20.73 -3.56 -8.89
C LEU A 101 -21.99 -4.12 -9.54
#